data_AF-A0A3E2CD87-F1
#
_entry.id   AF-A0A3E2CD87-F1
#
_cell.length_a   1.000
_cell.length_b   1.000
_cell.length_c   1.000
_cell.angle_alpha   90.00
_cell.angle_beta   90.00
_cell.angle_gamma   90.00
#
_symmetry.space_group_name_H-M   'P 1'
#
loop_
_entity.id
_entity.type
_entity.pdbx_description
1 polymer ?
#
loop_
_entity_poly.entity_id
_entity_poly.type
_entity_poly.pdbx_seq_one_letter_code
_entity_poly.pdbx_strand_id
1 'polypeptide(L)'
;MSEEEIHQWLVDCFGSEQGEKAWHNFENLPFDIREHIKERCGIGGLPTPGEVHAMMQAFSTGGLNNPLEMRVTLEDGPINKKLAQSIAIQRSTSDGGTVNAEVADCARRALSQANLWLDTSCNLNPAPGTPDILSRSDWIEGTIDSWVKFANPVAKSVCEAFTSVISARFGDSQDTEVDGIYDGIMPIP
;
A
#
# COMPACT_ATOMS: atom_id res chain seq x y z
N MET A 1 4.43 -14.27 24.77
CA MET A 1 4.84 -15.23 23.73
C MET A 1 6.17 -15.83 24.14
N SER A 2 6.39 -17.11 23.89
CA SER A 2 7.69 -17.75 24.11
C SER A 2 8.67 -17.35 23.00
N GLU A 3 9.97 -17.50 23.25
CA GLU A 3 11.02 -17.27 22.24
C GLU A 3 10.82 -18.15 21.00
N GLU A 4 10.34 -19.38 21.19
CA GLU A 4 10.01 -20.33 20.12
C GLU A 4 8.91 -19.80 19.17
N GLU A 5 7.90 -19.12 19.69
CA GLU A 5 6.81 -18.56 18.88
C GLU A 5 7.29 -17.40 18.00
N ILE A 6 8.28 -16.63 18.49
CA ILE A 6 8.89 -15.52 17.73
C ILE A 6 9.82 -16.08 16.66
N HIS A 7 10.60 -17.12 16.97
CA HIS A 7 11.46 -17.80 16.00
C HIS A 7 10.66 -18.39 14.83
N GLN A 8 9.61 -19.16 15.14
CA GLN A 8 8.75 -19.73 14.11
C GLN A 8 8.06 -18.64 13.27
N TRP A 9 7.61 -17.55 13.91
CA TRP A 9 7.04 -16.42 13.19
C TRP A 9 8.03 -15.75 12.24
N LEU A 10 9.30 -15.57 12.65
CA LEU A 10 10.33 -15.01 11.78
C LEU A 10 10.63 -15.92 10.58
N VAL A 11 10.72 -17.23 10.80
CA VAL A 11 10.90 -18.22 9.74
C VAL A 11 9.72 -18.19 8.76
N ASP A 12 8.49 -18.10 9.27
CA ASP A 12 7.28 -18.02 8.45
C ASP A 12 7.18 -16.69 7.69
N CYS A 13 7.71 -15.58 8.23
CA CYS A 13 7.66 -14.24 7.63
C CYS A 13 8.76 -13.96 6.61
N PHE A 14 9.96 -14.52 6.80
CA PHE A 14 11.14 -14.15 6.01
C PHE A 14 11.71 -15.34 5.23
N GLY A 15 11.22 -16.56 5.47
CA GLY A 15 11.77 -17.80 4.91
C GLY A 15 12.85 -18.41 5.80
N SER A 16 13.26 -19.64 5.48
CA SER A 16 14.17 -20.43 6.34
C SER A 16 15.53 -19.79 6.57
N GLU A 17 16.15 -19.17 5.56
CA GLU A 17 17.47 -18.57 5.74
C GLU A 17 17.42 -17.18 6.37
N GLN A 18 16.53 -16.31 5.90
CA GLN A 18 16.44 -14.94 6.40
C GLN A 18 15.77 -14.88 7.77
N GLY A 19 14.84 -15.80 8.06
CA GLY A 19 14.22 -15.95 9.37
C GLY A 19 15.22 -16.38 10.44
N GLU A 20 16.10 -17.34 10.14
CA GLU A 20 17.18 -17.76 11.06
C GLU A 20 18.21 -16.64 11.29
N LYS A 21 18.55 -15.88 10.25
CA LYS A 21 19.43 -14.70 10.40
C LYS A 21 18.76 -13.60 11.23
N ALA A 22 17.46 -13.38 11.03
CA ALA A 22 16.69 -12.43 11.83
C ALA A 22 16.59 -12.86 13.30
N TRP A 23 16.45 -14.16 13.54
CA TRP A 23 16.47 -14.75 14.88
C TRP A 23 17.84 -14.58 15.54
N HIS A 24 18.91 -14.91 14.84
CA HIS A 24 20.27 -14.72 15.33
C HIS A 24 20.56 -13.25 15.68
N ASN A 25 20.09 -12.31 14.85
CA ASN A 25 20.19 -10.88 15.14
C ASN A 25 19.38 -10.49 16.38
N PHE A 26 18.18 -11.06 16.56
CA PHE A 26 17.33 -10.84 17.72
C PHE A 26 17.97 -11.37 19.02
N GLU A 27 18.60 -12.55 18.98
CA GLU A 27 19.35 -13.12 20.10
C GLU A 27 20.58 -12.30 20.48
N ASN A 28 21.17 -11.57 19.52
CA ASN A 28 22.32 -10.70 19.76
C ASN A 28 21.92 -9.31 20.29
N LEU A 29 20.62 -8.99 20.38
CA LEU A 29 20.17 -7.71 20.94
C LEU A 29 20.37 -7.65 22.46
N PRO A 30 20.72 -6.46 23.01
CA PRO A 30 20.75 -6.21 24.45
C PRO A 30 19.44 -6.62 25.13
N PHE A 31 19.55 -7.16 26.36
CA PHE A 31 18.41 -7.72 27.10
C PHE A 31 17.23 -6.73 27.20
N ASP A 32 17.51 -5.47 27.51
CA ASP A 32 16.47 -4.44 27.66
C ASP A 32 15.67 -4.22 26.37
N ILE A 33 16.33 -4.30 25.21
CA ILE A 33 15.70 -4.15 23.90
C ILE A 33 14.87 -5.38 23.56
N ARG A 34 15.38 -6.57 23.91
CA ARG A 34 14.69 -7.85 23.69
C ARG A 34 13.41 -7.93 24.50
N GLU A 35 13.46 -7.58 25.79
CA GLU A 35 12.30 -7.54 26.65
C GLU A 35 11.29 -6.48 26.19
N HIS A 36 11.75 -5.30 25.78
CA HIS A 36 10.85 -4.28 25.19
C HIS A 36 10.14 -4.81 23.94
N ILE A 37 10.85 -5.50 23.04
CA ILE A 37 10.25 -6.10 21.85
C ILE A 37 9.26 -7.21 22.25
N LYS A 38 9.61 -8.07 23.21
CA LYS A 38 8.71 -9.10 23.75
C LYS A 38 7.44 -8.51 24.37
N GLU A 39 7.56 -7.45 25.15
CA GLU A 39 6.43 -6.73 25.74
C GLU A 39 5.54 -6.11 24.64
N ARG A 40 6.14 -5.46 23.63
CA ARG A 40 5.39 -4.93 22.49
C ARG A 40 4.68 -6.02 21.67
N CYS A 41 5.35 -7.13 21.39
CA CYS A 41 4.76 -8.27 20.69
C CYS A 41 3.65 -8.94 21.51
N GLY A 42 3.76 -8.94 22.84
CA GLY A 42 2.77 -9.50 23.75
C GLY A 42 1.47 -8.69 23.90
N ILE A 43 1.52 -7.36 23.70
CA ILE A 43 0.37 -6.46 23.92
C ILE A 43 -0.55 -6.35 22.68
N GLY A 44 -0.05 -6.67 21.48
CA GLY A 44 -0.80 -6.52 20.22
C GLY A 44 -0.87 -7.76 19.32
N GLY A 45 -0.13 -8.83 19.62
CA GLY A 45 0.08 -9.94 18.70
C GLY A 45 0.94 -9.53 17.49
N LEU A 46 1.75 -10.45 17.00
CA LEU A 46 2.49 -10.21 15.76
C LEU A 46 1.51 -10.19 14.57
N PRO A 47 1.71 -9.32 13.56
CA PRO A 47 0.96 -9.39 12.31
C PRO A 47 1.10 -10.79 11.72
N THR A 48 0.07 -11.31 11.06
CA THR A 48 0.17 -12.64 10.45
C THR A 48 1.28 -12.64 9.38
N PRO A 49 2.00 -13.75 9.17
CA PRO A 49 3.06 -13.79 8.17
C PRO A 49 2.60 -13.35 6.78
N GLY A 50 1.37 -13.70 6.38
CA GLY A 50 0.77 -13.23 5.13
C GLY A 50 0.61 -11.71 5.05
N GLU A 51 0.27 -11.04 6.15
CA GLU A 51 0.17 -9.57 6.22
C GLU A 51 1.53 -8.89 6.09
N VAL A 52 2.58 -9.46 6.71
CA VAL A 52 3.95 -8.94 6.58
C VAL A 52 4.44 -9.07 5.14
N HIS A 53 4.20 -10.22 4.50
CA HIS A 53 4.54 -10.41 3.09
C HIS A 53 3.78 -9.44 2.18
N ALA A 54 2.47 -9.25 2.43
CA ALA A 54 1.68 -8.28 1.68
C ALA A 54 2.21 -6.86 1.87
N MET A 55 2.61 -6.48 3.09
CA MET A 55 3.19 -5.18 3.38
C MET A 55 4.54 -4.99 2.68
N MET A 56 5.44 -5.97 2.76
CA MET A 56 6.75 -5.92 2.11
C MET A 56 6.61 -5.84 0.59
N GLN A 57 5.69 -6.61 0.00
CA GLN A 57 5.35 -6.52 -1.41
C GLN A 57 4.79 -5.14 -1.75
N ALA A 58 3.84 -4.63 -0.98
CA ALA A 58 3.25 -3.30 -1.19
C ALA A 58 4.31 -2.18 -1.08
N PHE A 59 5.25 -2.29 -0.16
CA PHE A 59 6.36 -1.35 0.01
C PHE A 59 7.32 -1.39 -1.19
N SER A 60 7.60 -2.59 -1.70
CA SER A 60 8.41 -2.79 -2.90
C SER A 60 7.70 -2.30 -4.16
N THR A 61 6.44 -2.68 -4.39
CA THR A 61 5.64 -2.26 -5.56
C THR A 61 5.33 -0.76 -5.53
N GLY A 62 5.17 -0.20 -4.34
CA GLY A 62 5.02 1.23 -4.11
C GLY A 62 6.28 2.05 -4.37
N GLY A 63 7.41 1.43 -4.73
CA GLY A 63 8.67 2.14 -4.96
C GLY A 63 9.23 2.82 -3.72
N LEU A 64 8.92 2.31 -2.53
CA LEU A 64 9.40 2.85 -1.26
C LEU A 64 10.64 2.11 -0.74
N ASN A 65 11.02 1.01 -1.39
CA ASN A 65 12.16 0.17 -1.02
C ASN A 65 13.54 0.76 -1.36
N ASN A 66 13.60 1.77 -2.22
CA ASN A 66 14.86 2.46 -2.51
C ASN A 66 14.70 3.99 -2.55
N PRO A 67 15.74 4.77 -2.14
CA PRO A 67 15.63 6.22 -2.04
C PRO A 67 15.34 6.94 -3.37
N LEU A 68 15.73 6.35 -4.50
CA LEU A 68 15.54 6.94 -5.82
C LEU A 68 14.08 6.83 -6.26
N GLU A 69 13.50 5.63 -6.17
CA GLU A 69 12.09 5.37 -6.45
C GLU A 69 11.17 6.08 -5.46
N MET A 70 11.59 6.22 -4.20
CA MET A 70 10.83 6.99 -3.21
C MET A 70 10.73 8.45 -3.63
N ARG A 71 11.82 9.02 -4.17
CA ARG A 71 11.81 10.41 -4.66
C ARG A 71 10.90 10.58 -5.87
N VAL A 72 10.93 9.64 -6.81
CA VAL A 72 9.99 9.63 -7.97
C VAL A 72 8.54 9.56 -7.49
N THR A 73 8.26 8.70 -6.52
CA THR A 73 6.91 8.54 -5.95
C THR A 73 6.42 9.81 -5.25
N LEU A 74 7.33 10.56 -4.60
CA LEU A 74 7.02 11.86 -3.99
C LEU A 74 6.77 12.95 -5.03
N GLU A 75 7.47 12.92 -6.16
CA GLU A 75 7.28 13.85 -7.28
C GLU A 75 5.91 13.66 -7.96
N ASP A 76 5.39 12.42 -8.01
CA ASP A 76 4.07 12.10 -8.56
C ASP A 76 2.89 12.64 -7.72
N GLY A 77 3.15 13.13 -6.50
CA GLY A 77 2.19 13.83 -5.66
C GLY A 77 1.96 13.19 -4.29
N PRO A 78 0.95 13.67 -3.53
CA PRO A 78 0.73 13.26 -2.15
C PRO A 78 0.19 11.82 -2.00
N ILE A 79 -0.20 11.17 -3.10
CA ILE A 79 -0.74 9.81 -3.12
C ILE A 79 0.19 8.91 -3.94
N ASN A 80 0.73 7.87 -3.31
CA ASN A 80 1.48 6.83 -4.00
C ASN A 80 0.51 5.96 -4.84
N LYS A 81 0.40 6.28 -6.14
CA LYS A 81 -0.48 5.60 -7.09
C LYS A 81 -0.19 4.10 -7.17
N LYS A 82 1.08 3.70 -7.24
CA LYS A 82 1.48 2.29 -7.39
C LYS A 82 1.05 1.46 -6.19
N LEU A 83 1.27 1.99 -4.98
CA LEU A 83 0.82 1.37 -3.73
C LEU A 83 -0.70 1.28 -3.66
N ALA A 84 -1.41 2.36 -4.02
CA ALA A 84 -2.87 2.37 -4.03
C ALA A 84 -3.42 1.31 -5.00
N GLN A 85 -2.83 1.19 -6.18
CA GLN A 85 -3.18 0.19 -7.19
C GLN A 85 -2.91 -1.24 -6.69
N SER A 86 -1.75 -1.51 -6.07
CA SER A 86 -1.45 -2.85 -5.57
C SER A 86 -2.42 -3.30 -4.46
N ILE A 87 -2.77 -2.39 -3.54
CA ILE A 87 -3.76 -2.66 -2.49
C ILE A 87 -5.14 -2.93 -3.11
N ALA A 88 -5.55 -2.14 -4.11
CA ALA A 88 -6.82 -2.32 -4.80
C ALA A 88 -6.90 -3.67 -5.51
N ILE A 89 -5.83 -4.06 -6.23
CA ILE A 89 -5.75 -5.36 -6.91
C ILE A 89 -5.82 -6.49 -5.89
N GLN A 90 -5.03 -6.44 -4.81
CA GLN A 90 -5.03 -7.46 -3.76
C GLN A 90 -6.43 -7.67 -3.15
N ARG A 91 -7.17 -6.57 -2.93
CA ARG A 91 -8.55 -6.64 -2.43
C ARG A 91 -9.56 -7.14 -3.46
N SER A 92 -9.26 -7.01 -4.75
CA SER A 92 -10.18 -7.42 -5.82
C SER A 92 -10.17 -8.93 -6.09
N THR A 93 -9.07 -9.62 -5.74
CA THR A 93 -8.83 -11.04 -6.00
C THR A 93 -9.80 -11.98 -5.27
N SER A 94 -10.48 -11.52 -4.21
CA SER A 94 -11.32 -12.37 -3.37
C SER A 94 -12.69 -12.72 -3.96
N ASP A 95 -13.17 -12.02 -5.01
CA ASP A 95 -14.56 -12.21 -5.46
C ASP A 95 -14.86 -11.75 -6.92
N GLY A 96 -13.93 -11.94 -7.87
CA GLY A 96 -14.08 -11.42 -9.25
C GLY A 96 -14.16 -12.52 -10.31
N GLY A 97 -15.31 -12.66 -10.97
CA GLY A 97 -15.43 -13.48 -12.18
C GLY A 97 -14.50 -12.97 -13.31
N THR A 98 -13.97 -13.90 -14.11
CA THR A 98 -13.11 -13.55 -15.25
C THR A 98 -13.96 -13.11 -16.45
N VAL A 99 -13.49 -12.11 -17.20
CA VAL A 99 -14.11 -11.71 -18.46
C VAL A 99 -13.53 -12.57 -19.57
N ASN A 100 -14.34 -13.50 -20.08
CA ASN A 100 -14.00 -14.27 -21.28
C ASN A 100 -14.77 -13.73 -22.50
N ALA A 101 -14.49 -14.28 -23.69
CA ALA A 101 -15.11 -13.84 -24.93
C ALA A 101 -16.64 -13.95 -24.92
N GLU A 102 -17.19 -15.00 -24.28
CA GLU A 102 -18.63 -15.23 -24.20
C GLU A 102 -19.33 -14.18 -23.31
N VAL A 103 -18.75 -13.88 -22.14
CA VAL A 103 -19.23 -12.82 -21.25
C VAL A 103 -19.17 -11.47 -21.96
N ALA A 104 -18.08 -11.18 -22.66
CA ALA A 104 -17.91 -9.93 -23.38
C ALA A 104 -18.93 -9.77 -24.52
N ASP A 105 -19.18 -10.82 -25.31
CA ASP A 105 -20.19 -10.82 -26.37
C ASP A 105 -21.60 -10.64 -25.81
N CYS A 106 -21.93 -11.33 -24.72
CA CYS A 106 -23.21 -11.21 -24.04
C CYS A 106 -23.45 -9.77 -23.55
N ALA A 107 -22.46 -9.18 -22.87
CA ALA A 107 -22.54 -7.81 -22.38
C ALA A 107 -22.68 -6.79 -23.51
N ARG A 108 -21.93 -6.94 -24.62
CA ARG A 108 -22.05 -6.06 -25.79
C ARG A 108 -23.44 -6.10 -26.44
N ARG A 109 -24.05 -7.28 -26.52
CA ARG A 109 -25.43 -7.43 -27.03
C ARG A 109 -26.44 -6.74 -26.11
N ALA A 110 -26.32 -6.94 -24.80
CA ALA A 110 -27.19 -6.31 -23.81
C ALA A 110 -27.09 -4.78 -23.85
N LEU A 111 -25.88 -4.23 -23.95
CA LEU A 111 -25.65 -2.78 -24.09
C LEU A 111 -26.26 -2.21 -25.37
N SER A 112 -26.15 -2.94 -26.49
CA SER A 112 -26.76 -2.53 -27.75
C SER A 112 -28.29 -2.46 -27.64
N GLN A 113 -28.90 -3.44 -26.97
CA GLN A 113 -30.35 -3.44 -26.72
C GLN A 113 -30.77 -2.30 -25.79
N ALA A 114 -30.01 -2.04 -24.73
CA ALA A 114 -30.27 -0.94 -23.81
C ALA A 114 -30.21 0.42 -24.52
N ASN A 115 -29.23 0.62 -25.41
CA ASN A 115 -29.14 1.85 -26.21
C ASN A 115 -30.38 2.07 -27.08
N LEU A 116 -30.95 1.03 -27.70
CA LEU A 116 -32.19 1.16 -28.49
C LEU A 116 -33.39 1.61 -27.65
N TRP A 117 -33.47 1.15 -26.39
CA TRP A 117 -34.53 1.53 -25.48
C TRP A 117 -34.34 2.97 -24.96
N LEU A 118 -33.11 3.32 -24.62
CA LEU A 118 -32.74 4.65 -24.14
C LEU A 118 -32.91 5.72 -25.23
N ASP A 119 -32.62 5.42 -26.49
CA ASP A 119 -32.77 6.36 -27.62
C ASP A 119 -34.23 6.86 -27.77
N THR A 120 -35.20 5.98 -27.49
CA THR A 120 -36.62 6.37 -27.50
C THR A 120 -37.04 7.14 -26.24
N SER A 121 -36.39 6.87 -25.10
CA SER A 121 -36.84 7.31 -23.77
C SER A 121 -36.08 8.52 -23.23
N CYS A 122 -34.90 8.84 -23.79
CA CYS A 122 -33.99 9.86 -23.28
C CYS A 122 -33.47 10.75 -24.42
N ASN A 123 -33.34 12.04 -24.17
CA ASN A 123 -32.70 12.98 -25.10
C ASN A 123 -31.19 13.08 -24.85
N LEU A 124 -30.54 11.94 -24.58
CA LEU A 124 -29.11 11.82 -24.32
C LEU A 124 -28.50 11.03 -25.48
N ASN A 125 -27.45 11.58 -26.08
CA ASN A 125 -26.70 10.83 -27.08
C ASN A 125 -25.99 9.64 -26.41
N PRO A 126 -25.93 8.47 -27.07
CA PRO A 126 -25.17 7.34 -26.55
C PRO A 126 -23.69 7.72 -26.43
N ALA A 127 -22.99 7.05 -25.50
CA ALA A 127 -21.55 7.20 -25.39
C ALA A 127 -20.88 6.80 -26.72
N PRO A 128 -19.94 7.59 -27.26
CA PRO A 128 -19.29 7.28 -28.52
C PRO A 128 -18.35 6.06 -28.37
N GLY A 129 -18.23 5.27 -29.45
CA GLY A 129 -17.29 4.15 -29.52
C GLY A 129 -17.89 2.78 -29.18
N THR A 130 -17.02 1.78 -29.09
CA THR A 130 -17.38 0.41 -28.68
C THR A 130 -17.19 0.30 -27.17
N PRO A 131 -18.16 -0.23 -26.40
CA PRO A 131 -18.01 -0.38 -24.96
C PRO A 131 -16.96 -1.45 -24.62
N ASP A 132 -16.03 -1.09 -23.76
CA ASP A 132 -15.06 -2.02 -23.19
C ASP A 132 -15.71 -2.83 -22.07
N ILE A 133 -15.49 -4.14 -22.09
CA ILE A 133 -15.94 -5.05 -21.02
C ILE A 133 -14.73 -5.40 -20.17
N LEU A 134 -14.69 -4.82 -18.97
CA LEU A 134 -13.53 -4.85 -18.10
C LEU A 134 -13.69 -5.88 -16.98
N SER A 135 -12.62 -6.60 -16.66
CA SER A 135 -12.53 -7.30 -15.38
C SER A 135 -12.35 -6.29 -14.24
N ARG A 136 -12.44 -6.73 -12.98
CA ARG A 136 -12.20 -5.85 -11.83
C ARG A 136 -10.78 -5.26 -11.85
N SER A 137 -9.77 -6.04 -12.25
CA SER A 137 -8.40 -5.53 -12.39
C SER A 137 -8.32 -4.48 -13.49
N ASP A 138 -8.91 -4.73 -14.66
CA ASP A 138 -8.85 -3.77 -15.78
C ASP A 138 -9.59 -2.46 -15.43
N TRP A 139 -10.68 -2.55 -14.67
CA TRP A 139 -11.37 -1.37 -14.16
C TRP A 139 -10.50 -0.58 -13.17
N ILE A 140 -9.79 -1.26 -12.26
CA ILE A 140 -8.85 -0.61 -11.34
C ILE A 140 -7.75 0.11 -12.15
N GLU A 141 -7.13 -0.60 -13.09
CA GLU A 141 -6.06 -0.05 -13.93
C GLU A 141 -6.54 1.14 -14.78
N GLY A 142 -7.74 1.05 -15.36
CA GLY A 142 -8.31 2.11 -16.18
C GLY A 142 -8.83 3.32 -15.41
N THR A 143 -9.08 3.19 -14.10
CA THR A 143 -9.71 4.28 -13.30
C THR A 143 -8.83 4.86 -12.20
N ILE A 144 -7.70 4.23 -11.85
CA ILE A 144 -6.87 4.66 -10.71
C ILE A 144 -6.41 6.11 -10.82
N ASP A 145 -6.12 6.61 -12.02
CA ASP A 145 -5.73 8.02 -12.24
C ASP A 145 -6.86 9.00 -11.90
N SER A 146 -8.10 8.64 -12.20
CA SER A 146 -9.26 9.45 -11.85
C SER A 146 -9.47 9.50 -10.34
N TRP A 147 -9.27 8.36 -9.66
CA TRP A 147 -9.35 8.28 -8.20
C TRP A 147 -8.25 9.09 -7.50
N VAL A 148 -7.01 9.01 -7.98
CA VAL A 148 -5.90 9.81 -7.46
C VAL A 148 -6.19 11.30 -7.67
N LYS A 149 -6.61 11.71 -8.87
CA LYS A 149 -6.98 13.10 -9.15
C LYS A 149 -8.10 13.60 -8.23
N PHE A 150 -9.11 12.77 -7.99
CA PHE A 150 -10.23 13.10 -7.11
C PHE A 150 -9.79 13.26 -5.64
N ALA A 151 -8.92 12.38 -5.15
CA ALA A 151 -8.48 12.37 -3.75
C ALA A 151 -7.34 13.37 -3.45
N ASN A 152 -6.58 13.80 -4.47
CA ASN A 152 -5.41 14.66 -4.33
C ASN A 152 -5.63 15.93 -3.48
N PRO A 153 -6.72 16.72 -3.65
CA PRO A 153 -6.93 17.93 -2.85
C PRO A 153 -7.07 17.63 -1.35
N VAL A 154 -7.74 16.53 -1.01
CA VAL A 154 -7.92 16.09 0.37
C VAL A 154 -6.59 15.61 0.96
N ALA A 155 -5.86 14.77 0.21
CA ALA A 155 -4.55 14.28 0.63
C ALA A 155 -3.58 15.44 0.92
N LYS A 156 -3.55 16.45 0.02
CA LYS A 156 -2.74 17.64 0.21
C LYS A 156 -3.12 18.42 1.47
N SER A 157 -4.41 18.67 1.69
CA SER A 157 -4.89 19.40 2.88
C SER A 157 -4.54 18.67 4.18
N VAL A 158 -4.64 17.33 4.19
CA VAL A 158 -4.27 16.50 5.33
C VAL A 158 -2.78 16.57 5.61
N CYS A 159 -1.93 16.44 4.56
CA CYS A 159 -0.49 16.60 4.70
C CYS A 159 -0.10 17.97 5.26
N GLU A 160 -0.68 19.06 4.72
CA GLU A 160 -0.44 20.42 5.21
C GLU A 160 -0.87 20.60 6.67
N ALA A 161 -2.02 20.04 7.06
CA ALA A 161 -2.49 20.08 8.45
C ALA A 161 -1.54 19.32 9.39
N PHE A 162 -1.08 18.13 8.99
CA PHE A 162 -0.10 17.38 9.77
C PHE A 162 1.23 18.13 9.91
N THR A 163 1.75 18.71 8.83
CA THR A 163 2.95 19.55 8.88
C THR A 163 2.73 20.75 9.81
N SER A 164 1.58 21.42 9.73
CA SER A 164 1.27 22.55 10.61
C SER A 164 1.22 22.15 12.09
N VAL A 165 0.66 20.98 12.42
CA VAL A 165 0.62 20.50 13.82
C VAL A 165 2.01 20.14 14.33
N ILE A 166 2.83 19.47 13.50
CA ILE A 166 4.22 19.16 13.85
C ILE A 166 4.99 20.46 14.05
N SER A 167 4.90 21.42 13.13
CA SER A 167 5.53 22.73 13.30
C SER A 167 5.00 23.49 14.52
N ALA A 168 3.72 23.40 14.87
CA ALA A 168 3.19 24.04 16.08
C ALA A 168 3.68 23.37 17.37
N ARG A 169 3.98 22.07 17.35
CA ARG A 169 4.46 21.30 18.51
C ARG A 169 5.98 21.39 18.69
N PHE A 170 6.73 21.50 17.60
CA PHE A 170 8.20 21.41 17.59
C PHE A 170 8.89 22.68 17.08
N GLY A 171 8.16 23.63 16.49
CA GLY A 171 8.71 24.83 15.87
C GLY A 171 9.00 25.99 16.83
N ASP A 172 8.71 25.84 18.13
CA ASP A 172 9.07 26.82 19.17
C ASP A 172 10.26 26.35 20.05
N SER A 173 10.76 25.12 19.84
CA SER A 173 11.99 24.64 20.49
C SER A 173 13.19 24.90 19.58
N GLN A 174 13.63 26.16 19.52
CA GLN A 174 14.96 26.51 18.97
C GLN A 174 16.11 26.30 19.98
N ASP A 175 15.88 25.61 21.11
CA ASP A 175 16.91 25.33 22.12
C ASP A 175 16.98 23.84 22.50
N THR A 176 17.16 22.97 21.51
CA THR A 176 17.82 21.69 21.77
C THR A 176 18.80 21.41 20.65
N GLU A 177 20.06 21.70 20.95
CA GLU A 177 21.25 21.03 20.46
C GLU A 177 20.99 19.55 20.18
N VAL A 178 20.61 19.23 18.93
CA VAL A 178 20.64 17.86 18.38
C VAL A 178 21.93 17.74 17.57
N ASP A 179 23.07 17.92 18.24
CA ASP A 179 24.41 17.69 17.68
C ASP A 179 24.98 16.30 18.06
N GLY A 180 24.14 15.40 18.58
CA GLY A 180 24.61 14.11 19.12
C GLY A 180 23.84 12.85 18.73
N ILE A 181 22.73 12.94 17.98
CA ILE A 181 21.88 11.76 17.68
C ILE A 181 22.22 11.11 16.33
N TYR A 182 23.02 11.76 15.48
CA TYR A 182 23.37 11.25 14.15
C TYR A 182 24.82 10.75 14.00
N ASP A 183 25.64 10.76 15.06
CA ASP A 183 27.02 10.21 15.03
C ASP A 183 27.08 8.67 15.21
N GLY A 184 26.08 7.96 14.69
CA GLY A 184 25.88 6.54 14.95
C GLY A 184 25.37 5.75 13.75
N ILE A 185 25.69 6.15 12.52
CA ILE A 185 25.52 5.29 11.35
C ILE A 185 26.89 4.69 11.02
N MET A 186 27.19 3.54 11.63
CA MET A 186 28.24 2.65 11.16
C MET A 186 27.96 2.25 9.70
N PRO A 187 28.92 2.38 8.76
CA PRO A 187 28.76 1.84 7.43
C PRO A 187 28.84 0.32 7.50
N ILE A 188 27.86 -0.36 6.91
CA ILE A 188 27.94 -1.80 6.62
C ILE A 188 28.56 -1.99 5.22
N PRO A 189 29.52 -2.92 5.05
CA PRO A 189 30.10 -3.27 3.76
C PRO A 189 29.14 -4.02 2.83
#